data_AF-A0A1M7DJS9-F1
#
_entry.id   AF-A0A1M7DJS9-F1
#
_cell.length_a   1.000
_cell.length_b   1.000
_cell.length_c   1.000
_cell.angle_alpha   90.00
_cell.angle_beta   90.00
_cell.angle_gamma   90.00
#
_symmetry.space_group_name_H-M   'P 1'
#
loop_
_entity.id
_entity.type
_entity.pdbx_description
1 polymer ?
#
loop_
_entity_poly.entity_id
_entity_poly.type
_entity_poly.pdbx_seq_one_letter_code
_entity_poly.pdbx_strand_id
1 'polypeptide(L)'
;METFETKEPKKSKLFLQVNFDYKYLSRTWVEKEDTETWKKTTIKDSTPGNGNIDFFEAGKSSDYQDKFRILIKTYFDLQKIKDTDEFIKKLKINYNLLEDDDKPGNFHQSIIYNCKADEMIISDNKMILLVTKIIEIK
;
A
#
# COMPACT_ATOMS: atom_id res chain seq x y z
N MET A 1 -0.25 -12.57 4.42
CA MET A 1 0.45 -12.27 3.16
C MET A 1 -0.51 -12.57 2.03
N GLU A 2 -0.73 -11.62 1.13
CA GLU A 2 -1.60 -11.78 -0.03
C GLU A 2 -0.73 -11.84 -1.31
N THR A 3 -1.17 -12.55 -2.33
CA THR A 3 -0.41 -12.73 -3.59
C THR A 3 -1.16 -12.13 -4.77
N PHE A 4 -0.45 -11.41 -5.63
CA PHE A 4 -0.93 -10.91 -6.91
C PHE A 4 -0.17 -11.60 -8.05
N GLU A 5 -0.91 -12.17 -9.00
CA GLU A 5 -0.34 -12.82 -10.19
C GLU A 5 -0.35 -11.84 -11.36
N THR A 6 0.81 -11.59 -11.96
CA THR A 6 0.95 -10.70 -13.12
C THR A 6 0.71 -11.46 -14.42
N LYS A 7 0.19 -10.78 -15.46
CA LYS A 7 -0.14 -11.41 -16.75
C LYS A 7 1.09 -11.98 -17.46
N GLU A 8 2.13 -11.17 -17.59
CA GLU A 8 3.49 -11.53 -18.03
C GLU A 8 4.47 -10.41 -17.63
N PRO A 9 5.67 -10.71 -17.11
CA PRO A 9 6.61 -9.70 -16.59
C PRO A 9 7.10 -8.70 -17.65
N LYS A 10 6.94 -8.98 -18.95
CA LYS A 10 7.64 -8.24 -20.00
C LYS A 10 6.92 -6.99 -20.54
N LYS A 11 5.66 -6.71 -20.17
CA LYS A 11 4.90 -5.64 -20.85
C LYS A 11 4.11 -4.67 -19.97
N SER A 12 4.05 -4.89 -18.66
CA SER A 12 3.11 -4.14 -17.83
C SER A 12 3.77 -3.19 -16.83
N LYS A 13 3.04 -2.14 -16.47
CA LYS A 13 3.33 -1.32 -15.29
C LYS A 13 2.34 -1.68 -14.19
N LEU A 14 2.85 -1.82 -12.97
CA LEU A 14 2.03 -2.04 -11.78
C LEU A 14 1.87 -0.71 -11.04
N PHE A 15 0.63 -0.35 -10.79
CA PHE A 15 0.27 0.80 -9.98
C PHE A 15 -0.39 0.30 -8.70
N LEU A 16 0.12 0.78 -7.57
CA LEU A 16 -0.55 0.62 -6.28
C LEU A 16 -1.33 1.90 -6.00
N GLN A 17 -2.64 1.76 -5.84
CA GLN A 17 -3.51 2.81 -5.35
C GLN A 17 -3.89 2.48 -3.91
N VAL A 18 -3.56 3.35 -2.97
CA VAL A 18 -3.91 3.20 -1.56
C VAL A 18 -5.07 4.13 -1.24
N ASN A 19 -6.18 3.56 -0.79
CA ASN A 19 -7.36 4.32 -0.39
C ASN A 19 -7.54 4.32 1.13
N PHE A 20 -7.69 5.51 1.70
CA PHE A 20 -8.00 5.74 3.12
C PHE A 20 -9.40 6.32 3.23
N ASP A 21 -10.19 5.83 4.19
CA ASP A 21 -11.48 6.45 4.52
C ASP A 21 -11.31 7.80 5.27
N TYR A 22 -10.11 8.11 5.79
CA TYR A 22 -9.84 9.29 6.61
C TYR A 22 -8.67 10.15 6.07
N LYS A 23 -8.99 11.31 5.50
CA LYS A 23 -8.10 12.14 4.65
C LYS A 23 -6.89 12.84 5.29
N TYR A 24 -6.76 12.90 6.63
CA TYR A 24 -5.98 14.01 7.22
C TYR A 24 -4.95 13.67 8.28
N LEU A 25 -4.71 12.39 8.60
CA LEU A 25 -3.84 12.03 9.73
C LEU A 25 -2.84 10.92 9.42
N SER A 26 -2.66 10.58 8.14
CA SER A 26 -1.79 9.49 7.73
C SER A 26 -0.60 9.90 6.89
N ARG A 27 0.47 9.13 7.03
CA ARG A 27 1.64 9.15 6.14
C ARG A 27 1.94 7.74 5.68
N THR A 28 2.10 7.55 4.38
CA THR A 28 2.27 6.22 3.79
C THR A 28 3.62 6.10 3.09
N TRP A 29 4.35 5.06 3.43
CA TRP A 29 5.57 4.65 2.75
C TRP A 29 5.32 3.35 2.01
N VAL A 30 5.78 3.30 0.77
CA VAL A 30 5.74 2.10 -0.04
C VAL A 30 7.18 1.71 -0.37
N GLU A 31 7.56 0.50 0.01
CA GLU A 31 8.87 -0.09 -0.21
C GLU A 31 8.72 -1.29 -1.14
N LYS A 32 9.61 -1.38 -2.13
CA LYS A 32 9.85 -2.61 -2.88
C LYS A 32 10.92 -3.42 -2.14
N GLU A 33 10.63 -4.68 -1.85
CA GLU A 33 11.59 -5.64 -1.28
C GLU A 33 11.83 -6.76 -2.29
N ASP A 34 13.06 -6.87 -2.78
CA ASP A 34 13.52 -8.02 -3.55
C ASP A 34 13.58 -9.24 -2.61
N THR A 35 12.91 -10.35 -2.95
CA THR A 35 12.84 -11.52 -2.05
C THR A 35 14.05 -12.44 -2.12
N GLU A 36 14.91 -12.28 -3.12
CA GLU A 36 16.16 -13.04 -3.26
C GLU A 36 17.30 -12.33 -2.55
N THR A 37 17.41 -11.00 -2.72
CA THR A 37 18.50 -10.20 -2.15
C THR A 37 18.14 -9.50 -0.84
N TRP A 38 16.85 -9.49 -0.45
CA TRP A 38 16.30 -8.75 0.69
C TRP A 38 16.56 -7.24 0.65
N LYS A 39 16.93 -6.72 -0.53
CA LYS A 39 17.21 -5.31 -0.73
C LYS A 39 15.90 -4.53 -0.76
N LYS A 40 15.82 -3.49 0.06
CA LYS A 40 14.67 -2.57 0.15
C LYS A 40 14.94 -1.30 -0.64
N THR A 41 13.97 -0.91 -1.45
CA THR A 41 14.00 0.34 -2.20
C THR A 41 12.73 1.11 -1.91
N THR A 42 12.85 2.32 -1.36
CA THR A 42 11.71 3.20 -1.13
C THR A 42 11.19 3.70 -2.47
N ILE A 43 9.92 3.43 -2.75
CA ILE A 43 9.25 3.84 -4.00
C ILE A 43 8.81 5.30 -3.88
N LYS A 44 8.16 5.67 -2.77
CA LYS A 44 7.69 7.04 -2.51
C LYS A 44 7.31 7.22 -1.05
N ASP A 45 7.33 8.48 -0.63
CA ASP A 45 6.78 8.97 0.63
C ASP A 45 5.58 9.86 0.29
N SER A 46 4.37 9.53 0.75
CA SER A 46 3.23 10.41 0.52
C SER A 46 3.26 11.60 1.48
N THR A 47 3.14 12.81 0.93
CA THR A 47 3.07 14.03 1.73
C THR A 47 1.78 14.00 2.55
N PRO A 48 1.80 14.36 3.85
CA PRO A 48 0.57 14.52 4.61
C PRO A 48 -0.32 15.60 3.95
N GLY A 49 -1.49 15.21 3.45
CA GLY A 49 -2.52 16.14 2.99
C GLY A 49 -3.00 15.94 1.55
N ASN A 50 -4.34 15.96 1.45
CA ASN A 50 -5.17 16.05 0.24
C ASN A 50 -5.37 14.79 -0.60
N GLY A 51 -5.93 13.76 0.01
CA GLY A 51 -6.58 12.69 -0.75
C GLY A 51 -7.10 11.57 0.14
N ASN A 52 -8.21 10.94 -0.27
CA ASN A 52 -8.52 9.58 0.19
C ASN A 52 -7.68 8.55 -0.57
N ILE A 53 -6.87 8.97 -1.54
CA ILE A 53 -6.29 8.10 -2.56
C ILE A 53 -4.88 8.58 -2.88
N ASP A 54 -3.89 7.70 -2.73
CA ASP A 54 -2.52 7.91 -3.20
C ASP A 54 -2.17 6.86 -4.27
N PHE A 55 -1.46 7.28 -5.31
CA PHE A 55 -0.98 6.40 -6.39
C PHE A 55 0.55 6.29 -6.38
N PHE A 56 1.02 5.05 -6.50
CA PHE A 56 2.43 4.66 -6.49
C PHE A 56 2.73 3.80 -7.72
N GLU A 57 3.72 4.17 -8.52
CA GLU A 57 4.26 3.29 -9.57
C GLU A 57 5.16 2.26 -8.88
N ALA A 58 4.70 1.01 -8.76
CA ALA A 58 5.36 -0.02 -7.99
C ALA A 58 6.56 -0.67 -8.72
N GLY A 59 6.74 -0.36 -10.01
CA GLY A 59 7.87 -0.78 -10.85
C GLY A 59 7.58 -0.72 -12.35
N LYS A 60 8.59 -0.97 -13.19
CA LYS A 60 8.46 -1.09 -14.66
C LYS A 60 8.72 -2.51 -15.13
N SER A 61 8.21 -2.93 -16.30
CA SER A 61 8.28 -4.32 -16.80
C SER A 61 9.62 -5.05 -16.57
N SER A 62 10.77 -4.37 -16.68
CA SER A 62 12.09 -4.96 -16.38
C SER A 62 12.29 -5.45 -14.93
N ASP A 63 11.56 -4.88 -13.99
CA ASP A 63 11.70 -5.07 -12.54
C ASP A 63 10.92 -6.28 -11.99
N TYR A 64 10.11 -6.93 -12.84
CA TYR A 64 9.17 -8.00 -12.48
C TYR A 64 9.61 -9.40 -12.93
N GLN A 65 10.82 -9.54 -13.47
CA GLN A 65 11.38 -10.87 -13.77
C GLN A 65 11.75 -11.64 -12.49
N ASP A 66 11.95 -10.92 -11.38
CA ASP A 66 12.32 -11.47 -10.07
C ASP A 66 11.12 -11.41 -9.12
N LYS A 67 10.95 -12.40 -8.23
CA LYS A 67 9.92 -12.35 -7.19
C LYS A 67 10.22 -11.22 -6.22
N PHE A 68 9.32 -10.25 -6.09
CA PHE A 68 9.46 -9.17 -5.13
C PHE A 68 8.17 -8.95 -4.34
N ARG A 69 8.29 -8.21 -3.23
CA ARG A 69 7.18 -7.83 -2.37
C ARG A 69 7.02 -6.32 -2.38
N ILE A 70 5.79 -5.89 -2.22
CA ILE A 70 5.45 -4.51 -1.90
C ILE A 70 5.11 -4.47 -0.42
N LEU A 71 5.90 -3.73 0.34
CA LEU A 71 5.65 -3.42 1.74
C LEU A 71 5.07 -2.02 1.84
N ILE A 72 3.88 -1.92 2.40
CA ILE A 72 3.15 -0.67 2.59
C ILE A 72 3.08 -0.42 4.08
N LYS A 73 3.52 0.76 4.52
CA LYS A 73 3.48 1.19 5.92
C LYS A 73 2.70 2.49 5.99
N THR A 74 1.62 2.50 6.74
CA THR A 74 0.80 3.69 6.96
C THR A 74 0.85 4.05 8.43
N TYR A 75 1.40 5.22 8.75
CA TYR A 75 1.30 5.81 10.08
C TYR A 75 0.01 6.60 10.20
N PHE A 76 -0.62 6.59 11.37
CA PHE A 76 -1.66 7.52 11.76
C PHE A 76 -1.27 8.25 13.05
N ASP A 77 -1.38 9.58 13.02
CA ASP A 77 -1.31 10.44 14.21
C ASP A 77 -2.68 10.47 14.89
N LEU A 78 -2.81 9.72 15.99
CA LEU A 78 -4.04 9.61 16.76
C LEU A 78 -4.27 10.80 17.70
N GLN A 79 -3.27 11.67 17.92
CA GLN A 79 -3.40 12.78 18.88
C GLN A 79 -4.48 13.80 18.46
N LYS A 80 -4.81 13.85 17.17
CA LYS A 80 -5.83 14.72 16.60
C LYS A 80 -7.20 14.05 16.46
N ILE A 81 -7.34 12.82 16.96
CA ILE A 81 -8.57 12.02 16.88
C ILE A 81 -9.28 12.05 18.23
N LYS A 82 -10.53 12.52 18.24
CA LYS A 82 -11.33 12.65 19.47
C LYS A 82 -11.75 11.30 20.06
N ASP A 83 -12.11 10.34 19.21
CA ASP A 83 -12.48 8.97 19.60
C ASP A 83 -11.60 7.98 18.83
N THR A 84 -10.50 7.58 19.47
CA THR A 84 -9.51 6.68 18.85
C THR A 84 -10.06 5.27 18.66
N ASP A 85 -10.89 4.80 19.59
CA ASP A 85 -11.42 3.44 19.57
C ASP A 85 -12.46 3.29 18.45
N GLU A 86 -13.34 4.28 18.29
CA GLU A 86 -14.27 4.33 17.17
C GLU A 86 -13.53 4.49 15.84
N PHE A 87 -12.48 5.32 15.79
CA PHE A 87 -11.65 5.48 14.61
C PHE A 87 -11.01 4.16 14.18
N ILE A 88 -10.33 3.45 15.08
CA ILE A 88 -9.68 2.16 14.79
C ILE A 88 -10.72 1.14 14.30
N LYS A 89 -11.89 1.09 14.95
CA LYS A 89 -12.98 0.18 14.57
C LYS A 89 -13.54 0.45 13.17
N LYS A 90 -13.54 1.72 12.73
CA LYS A 90 -14.04 2.15 11.42
C LYS A 90 -12.96 2.24 10.35
N LEU A 91 -11.68 2.19 10.73
CA LEU A 91 -10.58 2.37 9.80
C LEU A 91 -10.61 1.27 8.73
N LYS A 92 -10.77 1.71 7.48
CA LYS A 92 -10.62 0.87 6.30
C LYS A 92 -9.51 1.44 5.44
N ILE A 93 -8.57 0.58 5.09
CA ILE A 93 -7.52 0.87 4.13
C ILE A 93 -7.63 -0.18 3.04
N ASN A 94 -7.87 0.30 1.82
CA ASN A 94 -8.01 -0.55 0.65
C ASN A 94 -6.80 -0.32 -0.24
N TYR A 95 -6.05 -1.38 -0.50
CA TYR A 95 -4.93 -1.37 -1.42
C TYR A 95 -5.41 -1.97 -2.75
N ASN A 96 -5.48 -1.15 -3.78
CA ASN A 96 -5.83 -1.59 -5.12
C ASN A 96 -4.54 -1.74 -5.92
N LEU A 97 -4.27 -2.95 -6.38
CA LEU A 97 -3.14 -3.20 -7.27
C LEU A 97 -3.65 -3.32 -8.70
N LEU A 98 -3.07 -2.51 -9.60
CA LEU A 98 -3.55 -2.28 -10.96
C LEU A 98 -2.43 -2.58 -11.95
N GLU A 99 -2.70 -3.40 -12.95
CA GLU A 99 -1.77 -3.69 -14.06
C GLU A 99 -2.27 -2.98 -15.34
N ASP A 100 -1.47 -2.12 -15.98
CA ASP A 100 -1.89 -1.27 -17.13
C ASP A 100 -1.53 -1.85 -18.50
N ASP A 101 -2.39 -1.59 -19.50
CA ASP A 101 -2.24 -1.88 -20.93
C ASP A 101 -2.15 -0.55 -21.71
N ASP A 102 -1.03 0.19 -21.61
CA ASP A 102 -0.63 1.41 -22.34
C ASP A 102 -1.69 2.54 -22.60
N LYS A 103 -2.93 2.44 -22.08
CA LYS A 103 -4.05 3.35 -22.33
C LYS A 103 -4.73 3.71 -21.01
N PRO A 104 -4.95 5.02 -20.73
CA PRO A 104 -5.63 5.45 -19.53
C PRO A 104 -7.01 4.78 -19.36
N GLY A 105 -7.20 4.08 -18.24
CA GLY A 105 -8.49 3.55 -17.82
C GLY A 105 -8.78 2.08 -18.15
N ASN A 106 -7.87 1.36 -18.81
CA ASN A 106 -8.00 -0.08 -19.06
C ASN A 106 -6.99 -0.88 -18.23
N PHE A 107 -7.27 -1.04 -16.94
CA PHE A 107 -6.49 -1.94 -16.09
C PHE A 107 -6.79 -3.40 -16.48
N HIS A 108 -5.74 -4.17 -16.75
CA HIS A 108 -5.82 -5.61 -17.01
C HIS A 108 -6.45 -6.35 -15.82
N GLN A 109 -6.03 -6.00 -14.61
CA GLN A 109 -6.53 -6.58 -13.38
C GLN A 109 -6.52 -5.53 -12.26
N SER A 110 -7.53 -5.61 -11.40
CA SER A 110 -7.62 -4.85 -10.15
C SER A 110 -7.93 -5.81 -9.02
N ILE A 111 -7.07 -5.86 -8.00
CA ILE A 111 -7.33 -6.60 -6.76
C ILE A 111 -7.35 -5.63 -5.59
N ILE A 112 -8.41 -5.72 -4.79
CA ILE A 112 -8.60 -4.91 -3.58
C ILE A 112 -8.20 -5.74 -2.37
N TYR A 113 -7.22 -5.27 -1.62
CA TYR A 113 -6.84 -5.85 -0.34
C TYR A 113 -7.27 -4.95 0.82
N ASN A 114 -7.98 -5.53 1.79
CA ASN A 114 -8.33 -4.86 3.03
C ASN A 114 -7.26 -5.12 4.09
N CYS A 115 -7.09 -4.15 4.99
CA CYS A 115 -6.26 -4.33 6.16
C CYS A 115 -6.96 -5.20 7.22
N LYS A 116 -6.20 -6.09 7.87
CA LYS A 116 -6.64 -6.96 8.98
C LYS A 116 -6.19 -6.40 10.33
N ALA A 117 -6.76 -6.90 11.43
CA ALA A 117 -6.43 -6.40 12.76
C ALA A 117 -4.99 -6.74 13.20
N ASP A 118 -4.47 -7.89 12.76
CA ASP A 118 -3.08 -8.34 12.99
C ASP A 118 -2.04 -7.54 12.20
N GLU A 119 -2.48 -6.74 11.24
CA GLU A 119 -1.66 -5.82 10.45
C GLU A 119 -1.53 -4.43 11.11
N MET A 120 -2.16 -4.23 12.28
CA MET A 120 -2.23 -2.98 13.03
C MET A 120 -1.44 -3.06 14.34
N ILE A 121 -0.62 -2.05 14.62
CA ILE A 121 0.16 -1.92 15.84
C ILE A 121 -0.10 -0.56 16.45
N ILE A 122 -0.61 -0.53 17.67
CA ILE A 122 -0.84 0.70 18.44
C ILE A 122 0.33 0.88 19.40
N SER A 123 0.91 2.08 19.41
CA SER A 123 1.93 2.49 20.39
C SER A 123 1.43 2.40 21.83
N ASP A 124 2.34 2.16 22.78
CA ASP A 124 2.00 2.03 24.21
C ASP A 124 1.27 3.26 24.76
N ASN A 125 1.63 4.45 24.28
CA ASN A 125 1.00 5.71 24.68
C ASN A 125 -0.29 6.03 23.89
N LYS A 126 -0.72 5.14 22.99
CA LYS A 126 -1.90 5.25 22.13
C LYS A 126 -1.95 6.49 21.24
N MET A 127 -0.81 7.13 20.99
CA MET A 127 -0.74 8.34 20.16
C MET A 127 -0.53 8.03 18.68
N ILE A 128 0.00 6.84 18.40
CA ILE A 128 0.38 6.37 17.08
C ILE A 128 -0.27 5.03 16.81
N LEU A 129 -0.79 4.90 15.59
CA LEU A 129 -1.15 3.63 14.97
C LEU A 129 -0.27 3.41 13.73
N LEU A 130 0.43 2.28 13.68
CA LEU A 130 1.11 1.79 12.50
C LEU A 130 0.27 0.69 11.87
N VAL A 131 0.01 0.81 10.57
CA VAL A 131 -0.66 -0.20 9.77
C VAL A 131 0.28 -0.69 8.70
N THR A 132 0.39 -2.01 8.50
CA THR A 132 1.31 -2.60 7.53
C THR A 132 0.59 -3.53 6.57
N LYS A 133 1.01 -3.56 5.31
CA LYS A 133 0.53 -4.54 4.32
C LYS A 133 1.69 -5.06 3.51
N ILE A 134 1.73 -6.38 3.32
CA ILE A 134 2.70 -7.05 2.45
C ILE A 134 1.94 -7.76 1.34
N ILE A 135 2.22 -7.36 0.10
CA ILE A 135 1.70 -7.98 -1.12
C ILE A 135 2.87 -8.63 -1.84
N GLU A 136 2.79 -9.94 -2.07
CA GLU A 136 3.76 -10.69 -2.87
C GLU A 136 3.37 -10.62 -4.34
N ILE A 137 4.34 -10.30 -5.22
CA ILE A 137 4.14 -10.27 -6.67
C ILE A 137 4.76 -11.52 -7.29
N LYS A 138 3.97 -12.25 -8.09
CA LYS A 138 4.39 -13.47 -8.79
C LYS A 138 4.16 -13.37 -10.30
#